data_AF-A0A0B2R7Q1-F1
#
_entry.id   AF-A0A0B2R7Q1-F1
#
_cell.length_a   1.000
_cell.length_b   1.000
_cell.length_c   1.000
_cell.angle_alpha   90.00
_cell.angle_beta   90.00
_cell.angle_gamma   90.00
#
_symmetry.space_group_name_H-M   'P 1'
#
loop_
_entity.id
_entity.type
_entity.pdbx_description
1 polymer ?
#
loop_
_entity_poly.entity_id
_entity_poly.type
_entity_poly.pdbx_seq_one_letter_code
_entity_poly.pdbx_strand_id
1 'polypeptide(L)'
;MMKLDTDFLVDHHGKKDYYESRKMGYSSGLFGWCAQAEDYNSEGLVGNFLRQKAELKTTLMVAQESLNEKTETLDHLYGEIGSVNKKISEMESKYIEDYMSLDKTMKEIEKKRDLHHQTRAEAVSDALLKLEKEMGNEQKLNLEIAELEEQLKVLKCVNSEKADREEADHENKRKIEIEEIEEKLEDMIFDMSVKDDENQALKKKVQEAKTELEDSRQQIIKEVINGNDPKLLSLKNDLGEEAYVAVVTALKELHEYHNSDDAENTHNSSEKQVIPEIWDTQNGRRATVTEALKYISNRVIKMR
;
A
#
# COMPACT_ATOMS: atom_id res chain seq x y z
N MET A 1 -96.01 39.90 66.64
CA MET A 1 -96.14 39.69 68.09
C MET A 1 -95.04 38.73 68.50
N MET A 2 -94.24 39.06 69.51
CA MET A 2 -93.14 38.18 69.95
C MET A 2 -93.70 36.94 70.65
N LYS A 3 -92.98 35.81 70.57
CA LYS A 3 -93.46 34.53 71.11
C LYS A 3 -93.80 34.58 72.61
N LEU A 4 -93.00 35.33 73.38
CA LEU A 4 -93.21 35.52 74.82
C LEU A 4 -94.53 36.23 75.14
N ASP A 5 -94.91 37.24 74.36
CA ASP A 5 -96.19 37.94 74.51
C ASP A 5 -97.37 37.02 74.27
N THR A 6 -97.30 36.19 73.23
CA THR A 6 -98.34 35.22 72.92
C THR A 6 -98.55 34.22 74.05
N ASP A 7 -97.47 33.70 74.66
CA ASP A 7 -97.56 32.65 75.66
C ASP A 7 -98.28 33.15 76.94
N PHE A 8 -97.91 34.32 77.47
CA PHE A 8 -98.57 34.90 78.65
C PHE A 8 -99.99 35.41 78.38
N LEU A 9 -100.29 35.87 77.15
CA LEU A 9 -101.63 36.30 76.77
C LEU A 9 -102.61 35.13 76.67
N VAL A 10 -102.16 33.97 76.18
CA VAL A 10 -102.99 32.75 76.09
C VAL A 10 -103.36 32.24 77.49
N ASP A 11 -102.45 32.36 78.46
CA ASP A 11 -102.66 31.92 79.84
C ASP A 11 -103.42 32.93 80.72
N HIS A 12 -104.00 34.00 80.14
CA HIS A 12 -104.67 35.09 80.88
C HIS A 12 -103.78 35.78 81.93
N HIS A 13 -102.48 35.81 81.68
CA HIS A 13 -101.45 36.38 82.56
C HIS A 13 -100.71 37.54 81.85
N GLY A 14 -101.39 38.22 80.93
CA GLY A 14 -100.86 39.35 80.19
C GLY A 14 -100.94 40.68 80.95
N LYS A 15 -100.48 41.76 80.31
CA LYS A 15 -100.49 43.13 80.88
C LYS A 15 -101.86 43.56 81.38
N LYS A 16 -102.92 43.26 80.61
CA LYS A 16 -104.30 43.63 80.95
C LYS A 16 -104.76 42.91 82.22
N ASP A 17 -104.54 41.59 82.28
CA ASP A 17 -104.92 40.74 83.40
C ASP A 17 -104.17 41.12 84.69
N TYR A 18 -102.92 41.56 84.57
CA TYR A 18 -102.15 42.13 85.69
C TYR A 18 -102.81 43.37 86.30
N TYR A 19 -103.24 44.33 85.47
CA TYR A 19 -103.90 45.54 85.99
C TYR A 19 -105.31 45.26 86.53
N GLU A 20 -106.02 44.29 85.97
CA GLU A 20 -107.34 43.86 86.47
C GLU A 20 -107.23 43.15 87.82
N SER A 21 -106.31 42.19 87.96
CA SER A 21 -106.05 41.49 89.22
C SER A 21 -105.62 42.45 90.34
N ARG A 22 -104.80 43.45 90.01
CA ARG A 22 -104.39 44.50 90.96
C ARG A 22 -105.56 45.36 91.47
N LYS A 23 -106.56 45.65 90.63
CA LYS A 23 -107.76 46.40 91.04
C LYS A 23 -108.66 45.59 91.98
N MET A 24 -108.68 44.27 91.83
CA MET A 24 -109.53 43.36 92.61
C MET A 24 -108.90 42.94 93.96
N GLY A 25 -107.66 43.34 94.25
CA GLY A 25 -106.98 43.05 95.53
C GLY A 25 -106.41 41.63 95.65
N TYR A 26 -106.48 40.82 94.58
CA TYR A 26 -105.92 39.47 94.50
C TYR A 26 -104.99 39.41 93.30
N SER A 27 -103.68 39.56 93.52
CA SER A 27 -102.67 39.28 92.48
C SER A 27 -101.74 38.19 92.99
N SER A 28 -102.08 36.94 92.64
CA SER A 28 -101.22 35.78 92.84
C SER A 28 -100.94 35.18 91.47
N GLY A 29 -99.66 35.01 91.12
CA GLY A 29 -99.25 34.49 89.82
C GLY A 29 -98.15 35.34 89.16
N LEU A 30 -97.46 34.73 88.21
CA LEU A 30 -96.48 35.40 87.37
C LEU A 30 -97.19 35.99 86.16
N PHE A 31 -97.04 37.29 85.93
CA PHE A 31 -97.55 38.00 84.75
C PHE A 31 -96.37 38.41 83.86
N GLY A 32 -96.60 38.45 82.55
CA GLY A 32 -95.55 38.74 81.57
C GLY A 32 -96.09 39.46 80.33
N TRP A 33 -95.31 40.41 79.84
CA TRP A 33 -95.50 41.06 78.54
C TRP A 33 -94.18 41.70 78.09
N CYS A 34 -94.02 41.88 76.79
CA CYS A 34 -92.98 42.67 76.18
C CYS A 34 -93.29 44.14 76.42
N ALA A 35 -92.36 44.84 77.07
CA ALA A 35 -92.50 46.26 77.33
C ALA A 35 -92.61 47.05 76.02
N GLN A 36 -93.59 47.94 75.95
CA GLN A 36 -93.83 48.83 74.81
C GLN A 36 -93.51 50.29 75.17
N ALA A 37 -93.71 51.21 74.22
CA ALA A 37 -93.46 52.64 74.42
C ALA A 37 -94.16 53.21 75.67
N GLU A 38 -95.36 52.71 75.96
CA GLU A 38 -96.15 53.09 77.14
C GLU A 38 -95.46 52.65 78.45
N ASP A 39 -94.90 51.44 78.51
CA ASP A 39 -94.19 50.93 79.67
C ASP A 39 -92.86 51.68 79.85
N TYR A 40 -92.15 51.93 78.75
CA TYR A 40 -90.91 52.70 78.73
C TYR A 40 -91.12 54.14 79.22
N ASN A 41 -92.22 54.78 78.82
CA ASN A 41 -92.57 56.15 79.20
C ASN A 41 -93.33 56.24 80.54
N SER A 42 -93.68 55.11 81.15
CA SER A 42 -94.41 55.11 82.42
C SER A 42 -93.62 55.78 83.54
N GLU A 43 -94.34 56.39 84.47
CA GLU A 43 -93.79 56.88 85.73
C GLU A 43 -93.77 55.73 86.76
N GLY A 44 -92.62 55.49 87.38
CA GLY A 44 -92.44 54.44 88.38
C GLY A 44 -91.26 53.51 88.09
N LEU A 45 -91.17 52.42 88.85
CA LEU A 45 -90.02 51.51 88.83
C LEU A 45 -89.81 50.86 87.46
N VAL A 46 -90.89 50.47 86.77
CA VAL A 46 -90.84 49.81 85.46
C VAL A 46 -90.24 50.75 84.42
N GLY A 47 -90.83 51.94 84.22
CA GLY A 47 -90.32 52.91 83.25
C GLY A 47 -88.90 53.41 83.58
N ASN A 48 -88.57 53.64 84.86
CA ASN A 48 -87.20 54.02 85.26
C ASN A 48 -86.17 52.93 84.95
N PHE A 49 -86.49 51.68 85.24
CA PHE A 49 -85.61 50.56 84.94
C PHE A 49 -85.39 50.41 83.43
N LEU A 50 -86.47 50.51 82.63
CA LEU A 50 -86.40 50.40 81.18
C LEU A 50 -85.55 51.52 80.56
N ARG A 51 -85.74 52.79 80.96
CA ARG A 51 -84.93 53.92 80.48
C ARG A 51 -83.45 53.82 80.85
N GLN A 52 -83.12 53.16 81.97
CA GLN A 52 -81.73 52.95 82.38
C GLN A 52 -81.05 51.79 81.62
N LYS A 53 -81.82 50.78 81.22
CA LYS A 53 -81.28 49.49 80.73
C LYS A 53 -81.54 49.20 79.26
N ALA A 54 -82.47 49.92 78.63
CA ALA A 54 -82.89 49.68 77.26
C ALA A 54 -83.09 51.00 76.50
N GLU A 55 -83.06 50.90 75.18
CA GLU A 55 -83.39 51.99 74.27
C GLU A 55 -84.72 51.66 73.58
N LEU A 56 -85.63 52.64 73.50
CA LEU A 56 -86.89 52.47 72.80
C LEU A 56 -86.67 52.62 71.29
N LYS A 57 -86.79 51.51 70.56
CA LYS A 57 -86.70 51.48 69.09
C LYS A 57 -88.02 51.06 68.46
N THR A 58 -88.36 51.68 67.33
CA THR A 58 -89.49 51.24 66.49
C THR A 58 -89.09 50.00 65.71
N THR A 59 -90.02 49.07 65.47
CA THR A 59 -89.82 47.89 64.62
C THR A 59 -89.26 48.25 63.24
N LEU A 60 -89.71 49.37 62.67
CA LEU A 60 -89.19 49.91 61.41
C LEU A 60 -87.70 50.24 61.48
N MET A 61 -87.24 50.86 62.57
CA MET A 61 -85.83 51.24 62.72
C MET A 61 -84.92 50.01 62.85
N VAL A 62 -85.34 49.03 63.64
CA VAL A 62 -84.62 47.75 63.78
C VAL A 62 -84.57 46.99 62.45
N ALA A 63 -85.69 46.96 61.71
CA ALA A 63 -85.72 46.35 60.38
C ALA A 63 -84.81 47.08 59.37
N GLN A 64 -84.76 48.41 59.43
CA GLN A 64 -83.90 49.23 58.60
C GLN A 64 -82.41 49.04 58.93
N GLU A 65 -82.05 48.98 60.22
CA GLU A 65 -80.68 48.68 60.67
C GLU A 65 -80.22 47.33 60.10
N SER A 66 -81.04 46.28 60.23
CA SER A 66 -80.72 44.97 59.65
C SER A 66 -80.63 44.96 58.12
N LEU A 67 -81.45 45.76 57.43
CA LEU A 67 -81.38 45.89 55.98
C LEU A 67 -80.10 46.63 55.54
N ASN A 68 -79.72 47.69 56.25
CA ASN A 68 -78.51 48.45 55.98
C ASN A 68 -77.27 47.57 56.16
N GLU A 69 -77.16 46.82 57.26
CA GLU A 69 -76.06 45.86 57.48
C GLU A 69 -75.93 44.85 56.33
N LYS A 70 -77.07 44.27 55.90
CA LYS A 70 -77.07 43.35 54.74
C LYS A 70 -76.62 44.03 53.46
N THR A 71 -77.04 45.26 53.22
CA THR A 71 -76.66 46.03 52.03
C THR A 71 -75.16 46.31 52.03
N GLU A 72 -74.57 46.70 53.16
CA GLU A 72 -73.13 46.91 53.30
C GLU A 72 -72.33 45.63 53.01
N THR A 73 -72.78 44.47 53.53
CA THR A 73 -72.11 43.19 53.23
C THR A 73 -72.21 42.83 51.76
N LEU A 74 -73.33 43.14 51.12
CA LEU A 74 -73.57 42.88 49.70
C LEU A 74 -72.68 43.79 48.83
N ASP A 75 -72.55 45.07 49.16
CA ASP A 75 -71.66 46.01 48.48
C ASP A 75 -70.20 45.57 48.57
N HIS A 76 -69.76 45.08 49.74
CA HIS A 76 -68.41 44.53 49.92
C HIS A 76 -68.17 43.33 48.99
N LEU A 77 -69.08 42.35 49.00
CA LEU A 77 -68.97 41.16 48.14
C LEU A 77 -68.99 41.52 46.64
N TYR A 78 -69.82 42.47 46.22
CA TYR A 78 -69.79 42.97 44.85
C TYR A 78 -68.45 43.61 44.49
N GLY A 79 -67.83 44.35 45.40
CA GLY A 79 -66.49 44.91 45.24
C GLY A 79 -65.40 43.83 45.09
N GLU A 80 -65.49 42.75 45.88
CA GLU A 80 -64.58 41.60 45.78
C GLU A 80 -64.75 40.86 44.44
N ILE A 81 -66.00 40.58 44.03
CA ILE A 81 -66.31 39.98 42.73
C ILE A 81 -65.76 40.85 41.59
N GLY A 82 -65.97 42.17 41.64
CA GLY A 82 -65.43 43.10 40.66
C GLY A 82 -63.90 43.06 40.59
N SER A 83 -63.24 42.98 41.75
CA SER A 83 -61.78 42.89 41.84
C SER A 83 -61.24 41.58 41.26
N VAL A 84 -61.92 40.45 41.49
CA VAL A 84 -61.57 39.15 40.91
C VAL A 84 -61.80 39.15 39.40
N ASN A 85 -62.94 39.67 38.93
CA ASN A 85 -63.23 39.76 37.50
C ASN A 85 -62.20 40.63 36.76
N LYS A 86 -61.76 41.75 37.36
CA LYS A 86 -60.68 42.57 36.79
C LYS A 86 -59.38 41.76 36.63
N LYS A 87 -58.98 40.99 37.66
CA LYS A 87 -57.79 40.13 37.59
C LYS A 87 -57.94 39.04 36.52
N ILE A 88 -59.13 38.46 36.36
CA ILE A 88 -59.42 37.49 35.29
C ILE A 88 -59.17 38.13 33.92
N SER A 89 -59.76 39.29 33.65
CA SER A 89 -59.57 39.98 32.37
C SER A 89 -58.11 40.37 32.10
N GLU A 90 -57.36 40.77 33.13
CA GLU A 90 -55.92 41.04 33.01
C GLU A 90 -55.12 39.78 32.65
N MET A 91 -55.45 38.62 33.25
CA MET A 91 -54.82 37.34 32.92
C MET A 91 -55.17 36.87 31.51
N GLU A 92 -56.44 37.00 31.10
CA GLU A 92 -56.88 36.68 29.73
C GLU A 92 -56.13 37.53 28.70
N SER A 93 -55.96 38.82 28.96
CA SER A 93 -55.24 39.74 28.08
C SER A 93 -53.77 39.34 27.94
N LYS A 94 -53.09 39.02 29.06
CA LYS A 94 -51.70 38.54 29.05
C LYS A 94 -51.55 37.22 28.31
N TYR A 95 -52.46 36.27 28.54
CA TYR A 95 -52.46 34.99 27.85
C TYR A 95 -52.53 35.16 26.33
N ILE A 96 -53.41 36.05 25.87
CA ILE A 96 -53.56 36.35 24.44
C ILE A 96 -52.27 36.98 23.88
N GLU A 97 -51.65 37.93 24.59
CA GLU A 97 -50.41 38.59 24.19
C GLU A 97 -49.22 37.61 24.09
N ASP A 98 -49.08 36.73 25.09
CA ASP A 98 -48.06 35.68 25.12
C ASP A 98 -48.26 34.69 23.97
N TYR A 99 -49.51 34.28 23.70
CA TYR A 99 -49.86 33.41 22.58
C TYR A 99 -49.49 34.03 21.22
N MET A 100 -49.79 35.31 21.01
CA MET A 100 -49.41 36.01 19.77
C MET A 100 -47.88 36.10 19.61
N SER A 101 -47.17 36.37 20.70
CA SER A 101 -45.71 36.44 20.69
C SER A 101 -45.09 35.08 20.37
N LEU A 102 -45.63 34.00 20.95
CA LEU A 102 -45.20 32.63 20.68
C LEU A 102 -45.43 32.24 19.21
N ASP A 103 -46.63 32.46 18.67
CA ASP A 103 -46.96 32.18 17.26
C ASP A 103 -46.00 32.89 16.30
N LYS A 104 -45.66 34.15 16.59
CA LYS A 104 -44.68 34.91 15.80
C LYS A 104 -43.30 34.25 15.81
N THR A 105 -42.79 33.89 16.99
CA THR A 105 -41.47 33.24 17.08
C THR A 105 -41.45 31.85 16.45
N MET A 106 -42.55 31.09 16.55
CA MET A 106 -42.70 29.79 15.89
C MET A 106 -42.61 29.93 14.36
N LYS A 107 -43.32 30.91 13.77
CA LYS A 107 -43.23 31.20 12.33
C LYS A 107 -41.82 31.60 11.89
N GLU A 108 -41.10 32.36 12.72
CA GLU A 108 -39.70 32.71 12.44
C GLU A 108 -38.76 31.50 12.48
N ILE A 109 -38.98 30.58 13.42
CA ILE A 109 -38.23 29.31 13.53
C ILE A 109 -38.50 28.43 12.30
N GLU A 110 -39.76 28.28 11.89
CA GLU A 110 -40.13 27.51 10.69
C GLU A 110 -39.47 28.09 9.44
N LYS A 111 -39.53 29.42 9.25
CA LYS A 111 -38.87 30.10 8.13
C LYS A 111 -37.36 29.85 8.12
N LYS A 112 -36.69 29.93 9.28
CA LYS A 112 -35.24 29.66 9.39
C LYS A 112 -34.91 28.20 9.10
N ARG A 113 -35.74 27.27 9.57
CA ARG A 113 -35.59 25.83 9.32
C ARG A 113 -35.67 25.53 7.81
N ASP A 114 -36.67 26.10 7.14
CA ASP A 114 -36.90 25.87 5.72
C ASP A 114 -35.76 26.45 4.88
N LEU A 115 -35.30 27.67 5.21
CA LEU A 115 -34.12 28.27 4.58
C LEU A 115 -32.86 27.41 4.77
N HIS A 116 -32.60 26.94 5.99
CA HIS A 116 -31.45 26.08 6.26
C HIS A 116 -31.51 24.77 5.46
N HIS A 117 -32.69 24.15 5.36
CA HIS A 117 -32.88 22.96 4.54
C HIS A 117 -32.60 23.22 3.06
N GLN A 118 -33.07 24.36 2.52
CA GLN A 118 -32.81 24.77 1.14
C GLN A 118 -31.31 25.00 0.90
N THR A 119 -30.65 25.83 1.69
CA THR A 119 -29.21 26.12 1.53
C THR A 119 -28.36 24.86 1.63
N ARG A 120 -28.73 23.93 2.52
CA ARG A 120 -28.04 22.63 2.61
C ARG A 120 -28.25 21.79 1.35
N ALA A 121 -29.45 21.76 0.78
CA ALA A 121 -29.72 21.03 -0.46
C ALA A 121 -28.93 21.61 -1.65
N GLU A 122 -28.89 22.94 -1.77
CA GLU A 122 -28.09 23.64 -2.79
C GLU A 122 -26.59 23.33 -2.64
N ALA A 123 -26.04 23.44 -1.43
CA ALA A 123 -24.62 23.14 -1.17
C ALA A 123 -24.26 21.68 -1.49
N VAL A 124 -25.16 20.72 -1.20
CA VAL A 124 -24.95 19.31 -1.57
C VAL A 124 -25.00 19.13 -3.08
N SER A 125 -25.94 19.79 -3.77
CA SER A 125 -26.03 19.75 -5.24
C SER A 125 -24.74 20.28 -5.90
N ASP A 126 -24.23 21.42 -5.43
CA ASP A 126 -22.99 22.01 -5.94
C ASP A 126 -21.78 21.12 -5.72
N ALA A 127 -21.68 20.49 -4.54
CA ALA A 127 -20.60 19.55 -4.23
C ALA A 127 -20.66 18.29 -5.12
N LEU A 128 -21.86 17.76 -5.38
CA LEU A 128 -22.04 16.61 -6.27
C LEU A 128 -21.63 16.93 -7.71
N LEU A 129 -22.02 18.09 -8.24
CA LEU A 129 -21.61 18.52 -9.59
C LEU A 129 -20.08 18.65 -9.71
N LYS A 130 -19.43 19.15 -8.65
CA LYS A 130 -17.97 19.25 -8.62
C LYS A 130 -17.31 17.86 -8.64
N LEU A 131 -17.78 16.94 -7.81
CA LEU A 131 -17.30 15.55 -7.77
C LEU A 131 -17.54 14.82 -9.10
N GLU A 132 -18.68 15.04 -9.75
CA GLU A 132 -18.99 14.45 -11.06
C GLU A 132 -17.98 14.89 -12.13
N LYS A 133 -17.61 16.18 -12.13
CA LYS A 133 -16.58 16.70 -13.01
C LYS A 133 -15.20 16.12 -12.71
N GLU A 134 -14.84 15.99 -11.44
CA GLU A 134 -13.57 15.38 -11.01
C GLU A 134 -13.49 13.91 -11.42
N MET A 135 -14.54 13.13 -11.19
CA MET A 135 -14.64 11.74 -11.66
C MET A 135 -14.49 11.64 -13.18
N GLY A 136 -15.14 12.53 -13.95
CA GLY A 136 -15.01 12.53 -15.40
C GLY A 136 -13.57 12.78 -15.87
N ASN A 137 -12.85 13.68 -15.20
CA ASN A 137 -11.44 13.93 -15.48
C ASN A 137 -10.56 12.72 -15.11
N GLU A 138 -10.82 12.08 -13.96
CA GLU A 138 -10.11 10.88 -13.53
C GLU A 138 -10.31 9.72 -14.52
N GLN A 139 -11.53 9.50 -14.98
CA GLN A 139 -11.84 8.52 -16.02
C GLN A 139 -11.04 8.80 -17.30
N LYS A 140 -10.95 10.06 -17.73
CA LYS A 140 -10.18 10.45 -18.91
C LYS A 140 -8.68 10.17 -18.74
N LEU A 141 -8.11 10.54 -17.58
CA LEU A 141 -6.70 10.28 -17.28
C LEU A 141 -6.40 8.78 -17.24
N ASN A 142 -7.30 7.97 -16.67
CA ASN A 142 -7.14 6.52 -16.64
C ASN A 142 -7.13 5.89 -18.04
N LEU A 143 -7.94 6.41 -18.98
CA LEU A 143 -7.88 5.98 -20.38
C LEU A 143 -6.53 6.33 -21.03
N GLU A 144 -5.99 7.52 -20.76
CA GLU A 144 -4.69 7.95 -21.28
C GLU A 144 -3.52 7.13 -20.69
N ILE A 145 -3.58 6.80 -19.39
CA ILE A 145 -2.61 5.89 -18.76
C ILE A 145 -2.65 4.51 -19.43
N ALA A 146 -3.83 3.94 -19.63
CA ALA A 146 -3.97 2.64 -20.28
C ALA A 146 -3.41 2.63 -21.71
N GLU A 147 -3.61 3.73 -22.46
CA GLU A 147 -3.03 3.90 -23.79
C GLU A 147 -1.49 3.94 -23.74
N LEU A 148 -0.92 4.72 -22.83
CA LEU A 148 0.54 4.80 -22.65
C LEU A 148 1.15 3.47 -22.19
N GLU A 149 0.47 2.74 -21.31
CA GLU A 149 0.89 1.40 -20.89
C GLU A 149 0.94 0.41 -22.06
N GLU A 150 -0.05 0.45 -22.95
CA GLU A 150 -0.06 -0.39 -24.15
C GLU A 150 1.05 0.01 -25.12
N GLN A 151 1.27 1.31 -25.33
CA GLN A 151 2.39 1.80 -26.16
C GLN A 151 3.75 1.35 -25.59
N LEU A 152 3.95 1.44 -24.28
CA LEU A 152 5.16 0.96 -23.60
C LEU A 152 5.36 -0.55 -23.79
N LYS A 153 4.28 -1.32 -23.70
CA LYS A 153 4.32 -2.78 -23.92
C LYS A 153 4.74 -3.12 -25.35
N VAL A 154 4.20 -2.43 -26.36
CA VAL A 154 4.58 -2.60 -27.76
C VAL A 154 6.06 -2.26 -27.97
N LEU A 155 6.51 -1.10 -27.47
CA LEU A 155 7.92 -0.68 -27.57
C LEU A 155 8.87 -1.71 -26.94
N LYS A 156 8.49 -2.27 -25.80
CA LYS A 156 9.28 -3.32 -25.14
C LYS A 156 9.40 -4.57 -26.00
N CYS A 157 8.31 -5.03 -26.64
CA CYS A 157 8.32 -6.18 -27.54
C CYS A 157 9.21 -5.93 -28.76
N VAL A 158 9.08 -4.77 -29.39
CA VAL A 158 9.92 -4.38 -30.54
C VAL A 158 11.40 -4.33 -30.16
N ASN A 159 11.73 -3.84 -28.97
CA ASN A 159 13.12 -3.79 -28.51
C ASN A 159 13.68 -5.18 -28.19
N SER A 160 12.90 -6.10 -27.59
CA SER A 160 13.35 -7.48 -27.41
C SER A 160 13.53 -8.20 -28.74
N GLU A 161 12.59 -8.04 -29.67
CA GLU A 161 12.70 -8.64 -31.00
C GLU A 161 13.91 -8.13 -31.78
N LYS A 162 14.21 -6.82 -31.68
CA LYS A 162 15.43 -6.25 -32.29
C LYS A 162 16.71 -6.81 -31.67
N ALA A 163 16.77 -6.94 -30.34
CA ALA A 163 17.91 -7.53 -29.66
C ALA A 163 18.13 -9.00 -30.08
N ASP A 164 17.05 -9.78 -30.15
CA ASP A 164 17.10 -11.17 -30.60
C ASP A 164 17.57 -11.27 -32.06
N ARG A 165 17.14 -10.33 -32.92
CA ARG A 165 17.54 -10.28 -34.33
C ARG A 165 19.00 -9.89 -34.53
N GLU A 166 19.49 -8.89 -33.80
CA GLU A 166 20.90 -8.47 -33.84
C GLU A 166 21.82 -9.60 -33.35
N GLU A 167 21.43 -10.32 -32.30
CA GLU A 167 22.18 -11.47 -31.82
C GLU A 167 22.19 -12.62 -32.82
N ALA A 168 21.06 -12.94 -33.45
CA ALA A 168 20.97 -13.93 -34.51
C ALA A 168 21.79 -13.55 -35.76
N ASP A 169 21.78 -12.28 -36.16
CA ASP A 169 22.58 -11.78 -37.29
C ASP A 169 24.09 -11.86 -36.97
N HIS A 170 24.50 -11.52 -35.76
CA HIS A 170 25.87 -11.68 -35.29
C HIS A 170 26.30 -13.14 -35.25
N GLU A 171 25.42 -14.04 -34.77
CA GLU A 171 25.67 -15.48 -34.73
C GLU A 171 25.80 -16.07 -36.15
N ASN A 172 24.90 -15.69 -37.06
CA ASN A 172 24.95 -16.15 -38.44
C ASN A 172 26.22 -15.66 -39.14
N LYS A 173 26.65 -14.41 -38.87
CA LYS A 173 27.91 -13.89 -39.39
C LYS A 173 29.12 -14.66 -38.85
N ARG A 174 29.16 -14.96 -37.53
CA ARG A 174 30.20 -15.83 -36.94
C ARG A 174 30.24 -17.19 -37.62
N LYS A 175 29.07 -17.76 -37.91
CA LYS A 175 28.95 -19.07 -38.56
C LYS A 175 29.52 -19.06 -39.98
N ILE A 176 29.18 -18.05 -40.79
CA ILE A 176 29.75 -17.87 -42.14
C ILE A 176 31.27 -17.70 -42.07
N GLU A 177 31.77 -16.89 -41.13
CA GLU A 177 33.22 -16.69 -40.94
C GLU A 177 33.93 -18.01 -40.52
N ILE A 178 33.30 -18.84 -39.69
CA ILE A 178 33.82 -20.17 -39.33
C ILE A 178 33.86 -21.09 -40.55
N GLU A 179 32.78 -21.14 -41.34
CA GLU A 179 32.66 -22.00 -42.53
C GLU A 179 33.71 -21.61 -43.60
N GLU A 180 33.98 -20.32 -43.81
CA GLU A 180 35.08 -19.85 -44.66
C GLU A 180 36.47 -20.23 -44.14
N ILE A 181 36.66 -20.29 -42.81
CA ILE A 181 37.93 -20.73 -42.21
C ILE A 181 38.07 -22.25 -42.36
N GLU A 182 36.98 -23.01 -42.19
CA GLU A 182 36.95 -24.46 -42.38
C GLU A 182 37.30 -24.84 -43.83
N GLU A 183 36.70 -24.18 -44.83
CA GLU A 183 37.04 -24.39 -46.24
C GLU A 183 38.53 -24.12 -46.51
N LYS A 184 39.07 -23.01 -45.99
CA LYS A 184 40.51 -22.70 -46.10
C LYS A 184 41.40 -23.73 -45.40
N LEU A 185 40.95 -24.33 -44.31
CA LEU A 185 41.67 -25.39 -43.62
C LEU A 185 41.62 -26.70 -44.40
N GLU A 186 40.49 -27.04 -45.01
CA GLU A 186 40.36 -28.22 -45.88
C GLU A 186 41.28 -28.12 -47.10
N ASP A 187 41.32 -26.97 -47.77
CA ASP A 187 42.25 -26.69 -48.87
C ASP A 187 43.71 -26.87 -48.41
N MET A 188 44.06 -26.32 -47.24
CA MET A 188 45.42 -26.43 -46.71
C MET A 188 45.80 -27.86 -46.31
N ILE A 189 44.84 -28.66 -45.81
CA ILE A 189 45.05 -30.09 -45.53
C ILE A 189 45.26 -30.87 -46.84
N PHE A 190 44.48 -30.56 -47.88
CA PHE A 190 44.65 -31.18 -49.19
C PHE A 190 46.03 -30.91 -49.79
N ASP A 191 46.47 -29.66 -49.78
CA ASP A 191 47.82 -29.26 -50.22
C ASP A 191 48.92 -29.97 -49.40
N MET A 192 48.69 -30.16 -48.10
CA MET A 192 49.63 -30.84 -47.22
C MET A 192 49.69 -32.35 -47.51
N SER A 193 48.57 -32.98 -47.88
CA SER A 193 48.54 -34.38 -48.34
C SER A 193 49.33 -34.59 -49.64
N VAL A 194 49.20 -33.68 -50.61
CA VAL A 194 49.97 -33.76 -51.87
C VAL A 194 51.48 -33.65 -51.58
N LYS A 195 51.85 -32.74 -50.67
CA LYS A 195 53.25 -32.61 -50.24
C LYS A 195 53.75 -33.83 -49.46
N ASP A 196 52.91 -34.48 -48.66
CA ASP A 196 53.26 -35.72 -47.98
C ASP A 196 53.44 -36.89 -48.96
N ASP A 197 52.58 -37.00 -49.98
CA ASP A 197 52.73 -37.99 -51.06
C ASP A 197 54.04 -37.76 -51.86
N GLU A 198 54.37 -36.50 -52.15
CA GLU A 198 55.65 -36.12 -52.78
C GLU A 198 56.85 -36.49 -51.90
N ASN A 199 56.78 -36.18 -50.60
CA ASN A 199 57.85 -36.47 -49.65
C ASN A 199 58.02 -37.99 -49.42
N GLN A 200 56.91 -38.74 -49.43
CA GLN A 200 56.91 -40.20 -49.34
C GLN A 200 57.45 -40.84 -50.63
N ALA A 201 57.13 -40.31 -51.81
CA ALA A 201 57.66 -40.74 -53.10
C ALA A 201 59.18 -40.48 -53.21
N LEU A 202 59.65 -39.32 -52.73
CA LEU A 202 61.08 -39.00 -52.63
C LEU A 202 61.80 -39.99 -51.71
N LYS A 203 61.20 -40.32 -50.55
CA LYS A 203 61.76 -41.31 -49.61
C LYS A 203 61.91 -42.70 -50.25
N LYS A 204 60.93 -43.11 -51.07
CA LYS A 204 60.98 -44.38 -51.80
C LYS A 204 62.09 -44.40 -52.86
N LYS A 205 62.21 -43.33 -53.66
CA LYS A 205 63.29 -43.21 -54.66
C LYS A 205 64.70 -43.19 -54.03
N VAL A 206 64.85 -42.55 -52.87
CA VAL A 206 66.11 -42.57 -52.11
C VAL A 206 66.44 -43.99 -51.66
N GLN A 207 65.46 -44.76 -51.18
CA GLN A 207 65.68 -46.15 -50.77
C GLN A 207 66.01 -47.07 -51.95
N GLU A 208 65.35 -46.89 -53.11
CA GLU A 208 65.62 -47.64 -54.35
C GLU A 208 67.05 -47.36 -54.88
N ALA A 209 67.49 -46.10 -54.86
CA ALA A 209 68.86 -45.73 -55.21
C ALA A 209 69.90 -46.30 -54.22
N LYS A 210 69.55 -46.39 -52.93
CA LYS A 210 70.41 -46.99 -51.89
C LYS A 210 70.61 -48.49 -52.13
N THR A 211 69.57 -49.21 -52.56
CA THR A 211 69.67 -50.65 -52.87
C THR A 211 70.47 -50.93 -54.15
N GLU A 212 70.34 -50.10 -55.19
CA GLU A 212 71.15 -50.25 -56.42
C GLU A 212 72.63 -49.91 -56.19
N LEU A 213 72.92 -48.94 -55.29
CA LEU A 213 74.29 -48.59 -54.91
C LEU A 213 74.96 -49.71 -54.10
N GLU A 214 74.21 -50.38 -53.22
CA GLU A 214 74.71 -51.50 -52.42
C GLU A 214 74.94 -52.77 -53.26
N ASP A 215 74.06 -53.05 -54.23
CA ASP A 215 74.26 -54.14 -55.20
C ASP A 215 75.50 -53.89 -56.09
N SER A 216 75.70 -52.65 -56.53
CA SER A 216 76.92 -52.25 -57.28
C SER A 216 78.19 -52.35 -56.43
N ARG A 217 78.08 -52.13 -55.10
CA ARG A 217 79.18 -52.23 -54.14
C ARG A 217 79.54 -53.68 -53.85
N GLN A 218 78.56 -54.58 -53.74
CA GLN A 218 78.80 -56.03 -53.59
C GLN A 218 79.38 -56.67 -54.86
N GLN A 219 79.09 -56.13 -56.05
CA GLN A 219 79.67 -56.58 -57.32
C GLN A 219 81.18 -56.27 -57.42
N ILE A 220 81.66 -55.16 -56.84
CA ILE A 220 83.08 -54.74 -56.88
C ILE A 220 83.94 -55.53 -55.86
N ILE A 221 83.35 -56.01 -54.75
CA ILE A 221 84.08 -56.68 -53.66
C ILE A 221 84.47 -58.14 -53.99
N LYS A 222 83.90 -58.76 -55.03
CA LYS A 222 84.25 -60.14 -55.44
C LYS A 222 85.45 -60.28 -56.39
N GLU A 223 86.04 -59.21 -56.91
CA GLU A 223 87.13 -59.29 -57.91
C GLU A 223 88.55 -58.92 -57.43
N VAL A 224 88.77 -58.60 -56.15
CA VAL A 224 90.09 -58.07 -55.68
C VAL A 224 90.87 -58.99 -54.71
N ILE A 225 90.47 -60.25 -54.54
CA ILE A 225 91.35 -61.28 -53.93
C ILE A 225 91.42 -62.50 -54.84
N ASN A 226 92.17 -62.37 -55.94
CA ASN A 226 92.49 -63.52 -56.78
C ASN A 226 93.55 -64.38 -56.07
N GLY A 227 93.17 -65.56 -55.60
CA GLY A 227 94.07 -66.53 -54.94
C GLY A 227 95.23 -67.03 -55.80
N ASN A 228 95.27 -66.68 -57.09
CA ASN A 228 96.33 -66.98 -58.06
C ASN A 228 97.14 -65.74 -58.50
N ASP A 229 97.13 -64.64 -57.73
CA ASP A 229 97.92 -63.45 -58.08
C ASP A 229 99.44 -63.79 -58.15
N PRO A 230 100.09 -63.56 -59.31
CA PRO A 230 101.50 -63.88 -59.52
C PRO A 230 102.47 -63.22 -58.51
N LYS A 231 102.13 -62.06 -57.94
CA LYS A 231 102.93 -61.35 -56.93
C LYS A 231 102.77 -61.95 -55.53
N LEU A 232 101.62 -62.54 -55.22
CA LEU A 232 101.40 -63.29 -53.98
C LEU A 232 102.13 -64.64 -54.02
N LEU A 233 102.15 -65.30 -55.18
CA LEU A 233 102.89 -66.55 -55.42
C LEU A 233 104.41 -66.34 -55.39
N SER A 234 104.93 -65.22 -55.88
CA SER A 234 106.36 -64.87 -55.74
C SER A 234 106.73 -64.60 -54.27
N LEU A 235 105.86 -63.92 -53.51
CA LEU A 235 106.11 -63.65 -52.09
C LEU A 235 106.29 -64.94 -51.27
N LYS A 236 105.49 -65.96 -51.57
CA LYS A 236 105.56 -67.28 -50.94
C LYS A 236 106.88 -68.01 -51.24
N ASN A 237 107.37 -67.92 -52.47
CA ASN A 237 108.64 -68.56 -52.88
C ASN A 237 109.87 -67.84 -52.32
N ASP A 238 109.82 -66.51 -52.20
CA ASP A 238 110.97 -65.70 -51.81
C ASP A 238 111.10 -65.51 -50.29
N LEU A 239 109.97 -65.49 -49.54
CA LEU A 239 109.93 -65.06 -48.12
C LEU A 239 109.23 -66.06 -47.17
N GLY A 240 108.71 -67.18 -47.67
CA GLY A 240 108.06 -68.23 -46.87
C GLY A 240 106.58 -67.97 -46.52
N GLU A 241 105.90 -68.99 -45.99
CA GLU A 241 104.43 -68.96 -45.75
C GLU A 241 103.97 -67.90 -44.74
N GLU A 242 104.82 -67.54 -43.78
CA GLU A 242 104.48 -66.53 -42.77
C GLU A 242 104.31 -65.13 -43.40
N ALA A 243 105.08 -64.79 -44.43
CA ALA A 243 104.93 -63.53 -45.16
C ALA A 243 103.66 -63.50 -46.02
N TYR A 244 103.29 -64.64 -46.64
CA TYR A 244 102.05 -64.77 -47.41
C TYR A 244 100.81 -64.60 -46.52
N VAL A 245 100.77 -65.28 -45.37
CA VAL A 245 99.64 -65.20 -44.43
C VAL A 245 99.52 -63.79 -43.84
N ALA A 246 100.62 -63.14 -43.45
CA ALA A 246 100.58 -61.78 -42.91
C ALA A 246 100.00 -60.75 -43.90
N VAL A 247 100.36 -60.85 -45.19
CA VAL A 247 99.86 -59.94 -46.24
C VAL A 247 98.39 -60.22 -46.58
N VAL A 248 97.98 -61.49 -46.64
CA VAL A 248 96.57 -61.85 -46.90
C VAL A 248 95.68 -61.43 -45.73
N THR A 249 96.14 -61.60 -44.48
CA THR A 249 95.40 -61.17 -43.29
C THR A 249 95.32 -59.65 -43.20
N ALA A 250 96.42 -58.92 -43.42
CA ALA A 250 96.40 -57.46 -43.43
C ALA A 250 95.46 -56.88 -44.51
N LEU A 251 95.36 -57.52 -45.68
CA LEU A 251 94.43 -57.12 -46.74
C LEU A 251 92.96 -57.41 -46.41
N LYS A 252 92.68 -58.46 -45.63
CA LYS A 252 91.33 -58.77 -45.15
C LYS A 252 90.92 -57.86 -43.99
N GLU A 253 91.82 -57.58 -43.06
CA GLU A 253 91.57 -56.72 -41.90
C GLU A 253 91.44 -55.22 -42.27
N LEU A 254 92.12 -54.74 -43.31
CA LEU A 254 91.90 -53.39 -43.86
C LEU A 254 90.51 -53.21 -44.51
N HIS A 255 89.84 -54.30 -44.88
CA HIS A 255 88.53 -54.27 -45.55
C HIS A 255 87.35 -54.38 -44.57
N GLU A 256 87.56 -54.96 -43.37
CA GLU A 256 86.53 -55.08 -42.32
C GLU A 256 86.30 -53.78 -41.51
N TYR A 257 87.17 -52.77 -41.62
CA TYR A 257 87.02 -51.49 -40.88
C TYR A 257 86.04 -50.48 -41.52
N HIS A 258 85.47 -50.78 -42.70
CA HIS A 258 84.55 -49.87 -43.43
C HIS A 258 83.08 -50.32 -43.48
N ASN A 259 82.70 -51.35 -42.71
CA ASN A 259 81.34 -51.89 -42.67
C ASN A 259 80.81 -52.09 -41.23
N SER A 260 80.88 -51.06 -40.38
CA SER A 260 80.06 -51.02 -39.15
C SER A 260 78.82 -50.15 -39.39
N ASP A 261 77.66 -50.76 -39.26
CA ASP A 261 76.30 -50.23 -39.51
C ASP A 261 75.84 -49.08 -38.58
N ASP A 262 76.75 -48.28 -38.02
CA ASP A 262 76.45 -47.16 -37.12
C ASP A 262 76.65 -45.77 -37.76
N ALA A 263 76.63 -45.69 -39.10
CA ALA A 263 76.69 -44.44 -39.85
C ALA A 263 75.31 -43.89 -40.20
N GLU A 264 74.44 -43.69 -39.21
CA GLU A 264 73.19 -42.94 -39.39
C GLU A 264 73.18 -41.62 -38.61
N ASN A 265 74.33 -40.97 -38.43
CA ASN A 265 74.35 -39.55 -38.08
C ASN A 265 75.74 -38.94 -38.29
N THR A 266 76.10 -38.59 -39.54
CA THR A 266 76.88 -37.41 -39.93
C THR A 266 77.45 -37.57 -41.35
N HIS A 267 76.87 -36.87 -42.33
CA HIS A 267 77.69 -36.08 -43.25
C HIS A 267 76.90 -34.93 -43.89
N ASN A 268 77.36 -33.75 -43.48
CA ASN A 268 77.14 -32.40 -43.97
C ASN A 268 77.64 -32.24 -45.41
N SER A 269 76.93 -31.48 -46.27
CA SER A 269 77.61 -30.49 -47.12
C SER A 269 76.66 -29.43 -47.68
N SER A 270 76.96 -28.18 -47.31
CA SER A 270 76.89 -26.95 -48.13
C SER A 270 75.52 -26.42 -48.58
N GLU A 271 74.80 -25.78 -47.65
CA GLU A 271 74.27 -24.41 -47.81
C GLU A 271 73.92 -23.87 -46.41
N LYS A 272 74.58 -22.79 -45.98
CA LYS A 272 74.32 -22.16 -44.68
C LYS A 272 73.03 -21.35 -44.77
N GLN A 273 71.88 -21.96 -44.49
CA GLN A 273 70.68 -21.22 -44.18
C GLN A 273 70.68 -20.85 -42.68
N VAL A 274 70.66 -19.56 -42.37
CA VAL A 274 70.53 -19.08 -40.99
C VAL A 274 69.11 -19.40 -40.53
N ILE A 275 68.97 -20.32 -39.58
CA ILE A 275 67.69 -20.63 -38.93
C ILE A 275 67.52 -19.64 -37.76
N PRO A 276 66.49 -18.78 -37.76
CA PRO A 276 66.20 -17.91 -36.62
C PRO A 276 65.76 -18.75 -35.43
N GLU A 277 66.50 -18.70 -34.32
CA GLU A 277 66.22 -19.47 -33.10
C GLU A 277 65.74 -18.57 -31.98
N ILE A 278 64.63 -18.97 -31.35
CA ILE A 278 64.08 -18.29 -30.18
C ILE A 278 64.76 -18.85 -28.93
N TRP A 279 65.37 -17.98 -28.13
CA TRP A 279 66.12 -18.35 -26.93
C TRP A 279 65.38 -17.97 -25.65
N ASP A 280 65.39 -18.88 -24.68
CA ASP A 280 65.02 -18.59 -23.30
C ASP A 280 66.27 -18.15 -22.55
N THR A 281 66.40 -16.84 -22.36
CA THR A 281 67.55 -16.21 -21.71
C THR A 281 67.61 -16.45 -20.20
N GLN A 282 66.52 -16.86 -19.56
CA GLN A 282 66.49 -17.12 -18.12
C GLN A 282 67.08 -18.49 -17.78
N ASN A 283 66.79 -19.49 -18.62
CA ASN A 283 67.27 -20.86 -18.43
C ASN A 283 68.48 -21.22 -19.32
N GLY A 284 68.94 -20.27 -20.14
CA GLY A 284 70.13 -20.43 -20.97
C GLY A 284 70.00 -21.53 -22.02
N ARG A 285 68.80 -21.75 -22.57
CA ARG A 285 68.52 -22.79 -23.58
C ARG A 285 67.62 -22.28 -24.71
N ARG A 286 67.58 -23.02 -25.82
CA ARG A 286 66.61 -22.79 -26.90
C ARG A 286 65.18 -23.01 -26.39
N ALA A 287 64.28 -22.09 -26.74
CA ALA A 287 62.87 -22.17 -26.40
C ALA A 287 62.16 -23.17 -27.33
N THR A 288 61.21 -23.93 -26.78
CA THR A 288 60.37 -24.83 -27.57
C THR A 288 59.27 -24.05 -28.29
N VAL A 289 58.79 -24.57 -29.43
CA VAL A 289 57.73 -23.92 -30.25
C VAL A 289 56.47 -23.64 -29.43
N THR A 290 56.13 -24.53 -28.50
CA THR A 290 54.99 -24.37 -27.59
C THR A 290 55.18 -23.20 -26.62
N GLU A 291 56.40 -23.00 -26.07
CA GLU A 291 56.73 -21.87 -25.20
C GLU A 291 56.65 -20.53 -25.97
N ALA A 292 57.12 -20.51 -27.22
CA ALA A 292 57.06 -19.34 -28.08
C ALA A 292 55.62 -18.93 -28.43
N LEU A 293 54.77 -19.89 -28.80
CA LEU A 293 53.34 -19.65 -29.07
C LEU A 293 52.61 -19.14 -27.83
N LYS A 294 52.93 -19.68 -26.64
CA LYS A 294 52.35 -19.23 -25.36
C LYS A 294 52.75 -17.81 -25.02
N TYR A 295 54.00 -17.41 -25.29
CA TYR A 295 54.47 -16.05 -25.09
C TYR A 295 53.75 -15.04 -26.01
N ILE A 296 53.59 -15.38 -27.30
CA ILE A 296 52.89 -14.53 -28.27
C ILE A 296 51.40 -14.42 -27.93
N SER A 297 50.74 -15.54 -27.63
CA SER A 297 49.33 -15.57 -27.25
C SER A 297 49.04 -14.72 -26.01
N ASN A 298 49.86 -14.84 -24.96
CA ASN A 298 49.71 -14.03 -23.75
C ASN A 298 49.95 -12.53 -23.98
N ARG A 299 50.79 -12.15 -24.95
CA ARG A 299 51.08 -10.75 -25.27
C ARG A 299 49.96 -10.10 -26.09
N VAL A 300 49.30 -10.87 -26.96
CA VAL A 300 48.11 -10.44 -27.71
C VAL A 300 46.90 -10.30 -26.78
N ILE A 301 46.75 -11.19 -25.79
CA ILE A 301 45.68 -11.11 -24.77
C ILE A 301 45.85 -9.88 -23.85
N LYS A 302 47.08 -9.42 -23.58
CA LYS A 302 47.35 -8.21 -22.76
C LYS A 302 47.21 -6.87 -23.50
N MET A 303 46.99 -6.89 -24.82
CA MET A 303 46.78 -5.69 -25.64
C MET A 303 45.30 -5.44 -25.98
N ARG A 304 44.38 -6.27 -25.46
CA ARG A 304 42.93 -6.04 -25.46
C ARG A 304 42.45 -5.58 -24.10
#